data_AF-A0A1F5YF04-F1
#
_entry.id   AF-A0A1F5YF04-F1
#
_cell.length_a   1.000
_cell.length_b   1.000
_cell.length_c   1.000
_cell.angle_alpha   90.00
_cell.angle_beta   90.00
_cell.angle_gamma   90.00
#
_symmetry.space_group_name_H-M   'P 1'
#
loop_
_entity.id
_entity.type
_entity.pdbx_description
1 polymer ?
#
loop_
_entity_poly.entity_id
_entity_poly.type
_entity_poly.pdbx_seq_one_letter_code
_entity_poly.pdbx_strand_id
1 'polypeptide(L)'
;MAESSFEMSAEQSAAGMKSKARRAVRVNPERGAAPLVIVLVFAFLGAALAGLAGYFFLFSNKPAPDNAPAAPIRPASTLIAPARAREIQEVRAIMRSEYRSKRNEYLVRERGPEDMLWLTSQAELTLLSGLFSHYLETTARFYEIVRILTNGYLDQPSQLKELYGREIMRRFENAERRRKMLRRRIEHDPALELFGHLDYIAYYDSIAFYSFDNYLNGAEKTELTTAMEQANNAKFMIKDFWDYFKLRLDEYRVDFKPSEDVWQRYYLPPK
;
A
#
# COMPACT_ATOMS: atom_id res chain seq x y z
N MET A 1 -8.46 24.35 -65.53
CA MET A 1 -9.73 25.10 -65.38
C MET A 1 -9.77 25.55 -63.93
N ALA A 2 -9.25 26.76 -63.63
CA ALA A 2 -10.02 28.03 -63.55
C ALA A 2 -10.99 27.96 -62.35
N GLU A 3 -11.01 28.80 -61.31
CA GLU A 3 -10.53 30.16 -61.00
C GLU A 3 -10.50 30.28 -59.45
N SER A 4 -9.56 31.02 -58.84
CA SER A 4 -9.79 32.35 -58.25
C SER A 4 -11.01 32.42 -57.31
N SER A 5 -10.87 32.59 -56.00
CA SER A 5 -10.74 33.93 -55.40
C SER A 5 -10.46 33.82 -53.90
N PHE A 6 -9.35 34.40 -53.44
CA PHE A 6 -9.02 34.60 -52.03
C PHE A 6 -8.34 35.96 -51.91
N GLU A 7 -9.13 37.01 -51.70
CA GLU A 7 -8.61 38.34 -51.33
C GLU A 7 -9.52 39.00 -50.29
N MET A 8 -8.84 39.55 -49.28
CA MET A 8 -9.18 40.70 -48.45
C MET A 8 -10.34 40.62 -47.44
N SER A 9 -9.98 40.70 -46.15
CA SER A 9 -10.35 41.85 -45.32
C SER A 9 -9.47 41.92 -44.06
N ALA A 10 -8.41 42.71 -44.16
CA ALA A 10 -7.90 43.47 -43.04
C ALA A 10 -8.71 44.78 -42.97
N GLU A 11 -8.75 45.41 -41.79
CA GLU A 11 -9.44 46.67 -41.45
C GLU A 11 -10.92 46.56 -41.08
N GLN A 12 -11.20 46.30 -39.80
CA GLN A 12 -12.23 47.05 -39.07
C GLN A 12 -12.05 46.90 -37.56
N SER A 13 -12.39 47.99 -36.85
CA SER A 13 -12.49 48.11 -35.39
C SER A 13 -11.22 48.47 -34.59
N ALA A 14 -10.56 49.54 -35.02
CA ALA A 14 -10.03 50.54 -34.09
C ALA A 14 -11.12 51.59 -33.78
N ALA A 15 -11.88 51.42 -32.70
CA ALA A 15 -12.68 52.48 -32.07
C ALA A 15 -13.24 52.00 -30.72
N GLY A 16 -12.72 52.48 -29.60
CA GLY A 16 -13.19 52.03 -28.28
C GLY A 16 -12.61 52.78 -27.09
N MET A 17 -12.87 54.09 -27.07
CA MET A 17 -12.72 55.07 -25.99
C MET A 17 -12.42 54.57 -24.54
N LYS A 18 -11.28 55.08 -24.06
CA LYS A 18 -11.00 55.60 -22.70
C LYS A 18 -12.22 55.71 -21.76
N SER A 19 -12.18 55.00 -20.63
CA SER A 19 -12.82 55.47 -19.39
C SER A 19 -11.92 55.22 -18.18
N LYS A 20 -11.64 56.31 -17.47
CA LYS A 20 -10.90 56.38 -16.21
C LYS A 20 -11.84 55.92 -15.08
N ALA A 21 -11.43 54.93 -14.30
CA ALA A 21 -12.02 54.67 -12.99
C ALA A 21 -10.93 54.75 -11.91
N ARG A 22 -10.95 55.86 -11.17
CA ARG A 22 -10.23 56.05 -9.91
C ARG A 22 -10.81 55.09 -8.88
N ARG A 23 -10.00 54.22 -8.28
CA ARG A 23 -10.38 53.46 -7.07
C ARG A 23 -9.61 54.01 -5.88
N ALA A 24 -10.36 54.58 -4.96
CA ALA A 24 -9.88 55.14 -3.71
C ALA A 24 -9.41 54.03 -2.77
N VAL A 25 -8.22 54.22 -2.21
CA VAL A 25 -7.66 53.44 -1.11
C VAL A 25 -8.35 53.89 0.18
N ARG A 26 -9.17 53.02 0.78
CA ARG A 26 -9.61 53.17 2.18
C ARG A 26 -8.59 52.47 3.07
N VAL A 27 -7.83 53.26 3.81
CA VAL A 27 -7.03 52.81 4.95
C VAL A 27 -7.95 52.72 6.16
N ASN A 28 -8.04 51.54 6.78
CA ASN A 28 -8.77 51.33 8.03
C ASN A 28 -7.75 51.28 9.19
N PRO A 29 -7.84 52.14 10.21
CA PRO A 29 -6.89 52.15 11.32
C PRO A 29 -7.48 51.40 12.53
N GLU A 30 -7.27 50.09 12.61
CA GLU A 30 -7.40 49.36 13.87
C GLU A 30 -6.18 48.45 14.07
N ARG A 31 -5.14 49.03 14.69
CA ARG A 31 -4.09 48.29 15.39
C ARG A 31 -4.33 48.46 16.88
N GLY A 32 -4.31 47.37 17.63
CA GLY A 32 -4.01 47.49 19.05
C GLY A 32 -4.32 46.30 19.95
N ALA A 33 -3.90 45.06 19.62
CA ALA A 33 -3.80 43.98 20.63
C ALA A 33 -3.04 42.70 20.21
N ALA A 34 -2.46 42.59 19.01
CA ALA A 34 -1.96 41.29 18.52
C ALA A 34 -0.52 40.84 18.90
N PRO A 35 0.44 41.67 19.37
CA PRO A 35 1.81 41.17 19.53
C PRO A 35 2.08 40.45 20.87
N LEU A 36 1.21 40.57 21.87
CA LEU A 36 1.49 40.07 23.23
C LEU A 36 1.06 38.60 23.44
N VAL A 37 0.02 38.15 22.74
CA VAL A 37 -0.49 36.77 22.83
C VAL A 37 0.47 35.78 22.15
N ILE A 38 1.07 36.17 21.02
CA ILE A 38 2.00 35.30 20.28
C ILE A 38 3.28 35.05 21.09
N VAL A 39 3.81 36.08 21.77
CA VAL A 39 5.01 35.94 22.60
C VAL A 39 4.78 35.03 23.82
N LEU A 40 3.58 35.09 24.43
CA LEU A 40 3.23 34.22 25.56
C LEU A 40 3.06 32.75 25.15
N VAL A 41 2.53 32.47 23.96
CA VAL A 41 2.40 31.10 23.44
C VAL A 41 3.78 30.47 23.17
N PHE A 42 4.73 31.22 22.61
CA PHE A 42 6.09 30.71 22.39
C PHE A 42 6.88 30.50 23.69
N ALA A 43 6.67 31.35 24.71
CA ALA A 43 7.31 31.18 26.02
C ALA A 43 6.80 29.92 26.75
N PHE A 44 5.50 29.62 26.68
CA PHE A 44 4.93 28.40 27.29
C PHE A 44 5.35 27.12 26.55
N LEU A 45 5.46 27.16 25.22
CA LEU A 45 5.91 26.00 24.44
C LEU A 45 7.39 25.67 24.70
N GLY A 46 8.24 26.70 24.87
CA GLY A 46 9.66 26.52 25.20
C GLY A 46 9.88 25.91 26.60
N ALA A 47 9.09 26.33 27.60
CA ALA A 47 9.19 25.79 28.95
C ALA A 47 8.72 24.32 29.04
N ALA A 48 7.69 23.94 28.28
CA ALA A 48 7.19 22.55 28.23
C ALA A 48 8.20 21.59 27.59
N LEU A 49 8.91 22.03 26.54
CA LEU A 49 9.93 21.22 25.87
C LEU A 49 11.21 21.05 26.71
N ALA A 50 11.61 22.08 27.47
CA ALA A 50 12.74 21.98 28.40
C ALA A 50 12.47 20.99 29.56
N GLY A 51 11.23 20.95 30.06
CA GLY A 51 10.81 19.99 31.09
C GLY A 51 10.86 18.53 30.63
N LEU A 52 10.47 18.25 29.38
CA LEU A 52 10.51 16.91 28.80
C LEU A 52 11.94 16.42 28.53
N ALA A 53 12.86 17.31 28.13
CA ALA A 53 14.27 16.97 27.96
C ALA A 53 14.96 16.66 29.30
N GLY A 54 14.66 17.41 30.36
CA GLY A 54 15.17 17.14 31.71
C GLY A 54 14.66 15.82 32.30
N TYR A 55 13.40 15.47 32.01
CA TYR A 55 12.80 14.19 32.43
C TYR A 55 13.48 13.00 31.78
N PHE A 56 13.81 13.07 30.48
CA PHE A 56 14.55 12.00 29.80
C PHE A 56 15.98 11.83 30.31
N PHE A 57 16.66 12.92 30.70
CA PHE A 57 18.03 12.84 31.22
C PHE A 57 18.09 12.23 32.63
N LEU A 58 17.10 12.51 33.50
CA LEU A 58 17.05 11.97 34.86
C LEU A 58 16.65 10.49 34.92
N PHE A 59 15.89 9.98 33.94
CA PHE A 59 15.39 8.59 33.96
C PHE A 59 16.13 7.63 33.01
N SER A 60 17.04 8.11 32.15
CA SER A 60 17.83 7.24 31.25
C SER A 60 19.13 6.70 31.86
N ASN A 61 19.54 7.20 33.03
CA ASN A 61 20.75 6.75 33.74
C ASN A 61 20.43 5.75 34.88
N LYS A 62 19.63 4.71 34.61
CA LYS A 62 19.64 3.53 35.48
C LYS A 62 20.84 2.65 35.11
N PRO A 63 21.74 2.31 36.03
CA PRO A 63 22.79 1.34 35.76
C PRO A 63 22.13 -0.02 35.45
N ALA A 64 22.61 -0.65 34.38
CA ALA A 64 22.20 -1.98 33.98
C ALA A 64 22.43 -2.98 35.13
N PRO A 65 21.53 -3.95 35.37
CA PRO A 65 21.80 -5.02 36.31
C PRO A 65 22.98 -5.86 35.81
N ASP A 66 23.83 -6.26 36.75
CA ASP A 66 25.08 -6.99 36.54
C ASP A 66 24.93 -8.16 35.55
N ASN A 67 25.70 -8.08 34.47
CA ASN A 67 25.88 -9.15 33.49
C ASN A 67 26.68 -10.30 34.15
N ALA A 68 26.00 -11.22 34.81
CA ALA A 68 26.55 -12.56 34.99
C ALA A 68 26.69 -13.19 33.58
N PRO A 69 27.85 -13.77 33.22
CA PRO A 69 27.98 -14.45 31.93
C PRO A 69 27.03 -15.64 31.93
N ALA A 70 25.94 -15.53 31.16
CA ALA A 70 25.10 -16.67 30.84
C ALA A 70 26.01 -17.71 30.17
N ALA A 71 26.19 -18.85 30.84
CA ALA A 71 26.81 -20.00 30.24
C ALA A 71 26.13 -20.24 28.88
N PRO A 72 26.89 -20.42 27.78
CA PRO A 72 26.28 -20.70 26.50
C PRO A 72 25.48 -22.00 26.66
N ILE A 73 24.16 -21.88 26.70
CA ILE A 73 23.26 -23.00 26.48
C ILE A 73 23.54 -23.41 25.04
N ARG A 74 24.47 -24.34 24.86
CA ARG A 74 24.65 -25.04 23.60
C ARG A 74 23.30 -25.68 23.30
N PRO A 75 22.58 -25.30 22.23
CA PRO A 75 21.47 -26.11 21.80
C PRO A 75 22.05 -27.52 21.53
N ALA A 76 21.40 -28.55 22.06
CA ALA A 76 21.67 -29.93 21.71
C ALA A 76 21.29 -30.13 20.22
N SER A 77 22.11 -29.60 19.32
CA SER A 77 21.91 -29.65 17.89
C SER A 77 23.25 -29.67 17.17
N THR A 78 24.14 -30.57 17.58
CA THR A 78 25.21 -31.05 16.71
C THR A 78 25.30 -32.56 16.91
N LEU A 79 25.41 -33.28 15.78
CA LEU A 79 25.52 -34.74 15.62
C LEU A 79 24.27 -35.49 15.11
N ILE A 80 23.43 -34.85 14.30
CA ILE A 80 22.92 -35.59 13.13
C ILE A 80 23.80 -35.17 11.97
N ALA A 81 24.63 -36.09 11.45
CA ALA A 81 25.43 -35.85 10.26
C ALA A 81 24.54 -35.23 9.17
N PRO A 82 25.00 -34.21 8.43
CA PRO A 82 24.17 -33.49 7.44
C PRO A 82 23.51 -34.44 6.42
N ALA A 83 24.11 -35.61 6.15
CA ALA A 83 23.52 -36.67 5.35
C ALA A 83 22.27 -37.30 6.00
N ARG A 84 22.33 -37.68 7.28
CA ARG A 84 21.20 -38.29 8.02
C ARG A 84 20.07 -37.27 8.26
N ALA A 85 20.39 -35.98 8.38
CA ALA A 85 19.39 -34.92 8.46
C ALA A 85 18.63 -34.73 7.14
N ARG A 86 19.32 -34.83 5.99
CA ARG A 86 18.71 -34.81 4.66
C ARG A 86 17.84 -36.04 4.42
N GLU A 87 18.33 -37.22 4.77
CA GLU A 87 17.57 -38.48 4.68
C GLU A 87 16.27 -38.42 5.51
N ILE A 88 16.33 -37.93 6.74
CA ILE A 88 15.13 -37.74 7.58
C ILE A 88 14.16 -36.73 6.95
N GLN A 89 14.65 -35.67 6.29
CA GLN A 89 13.80 -34.71 5.58
C GLN A 89 13.13 -35.33 4.35
N GLU A 90 13.86 -36.12 3.57
CA GLU A 90 13.36 -36.84 2.39
C GLU A 90 12.32 -37.89 2.78
N VAL A 91 12.59 -38.72 3.78
CA VAL A 91 11.63 -39.72 4.29
C VAL A 91 10.36 -39.04 4.80
N ARG A 92 10.49 -37.92 5.52
CA ARG A 92 9.32 -37.13 5.96
C ARG A 92 8.58 -36.47 4.79
N ALA A 93 9.25 -36.14 3.69
CA ALA A 93 8.61 -35.60 2.49
C ALA A 93 7.82 -36.69 1.77
N ILE A 94 8.42 -37.87 1.58
CA ILE A 94 7.81 -39.05 0.97
C ILE A 94 6.59 -39.52 1.78
N MET A 95 6.73 -39.67 3.10
CA MET A 95 5.58 -40.04 3.94
C MET A 95 4.46 -39.00 3.81
N ARG A 96 4.78 -37.70 3.83
CA ARG A 96 3.76 -36.65 3.67
C ARG A 96 3.09 -36.69 2.30
N SER A 97 3.80 -37.00 1.22
CA SER A 97 3.19 -37.14 -0.11
C SER A 97 2.31 -38.39 -0.19
N GLU A 98 2.74 -39.51 0.38
CA GLU A 98 1.98 -40.76 0.39
C GLU A 98 0.70 -40.65 1.23
N TYR A 99 0.78 -40.07 2.44
CA TYR A 99 -0.38 -39.81 3.28
C TYR A 99 -1.37 -38.83 2.62
N ARG A 100 -0.87 -37.80 1.90
CA ARG A 100 -1.74 -36.90 1.14
C ARG A 100 -2.42 -37.61 -0.02
N SER A 101 -1.69 -38.45 -0.76
CA SER A 101 -2.25 -39.23 -1.87
C SER A 101 -3.38 -40.14 -1.40
N LYS A 102 -3.13 -40.96 -0.37
CA LYS A 102 -4.13 -41.88 0.21
C LYS A 102 -5.34 -41.14 0.79
N ARG A 103 -5.11 -40.01 1.47
CA ARG A 103 -6.19 -39.18 2.01
C ARG A 103 -7.03 -38.56 0.89
N ASN A 104 -6.39 -38.06 -0.16
CA ASN A 104 -7.09 -37.48 -1.31
C ASN A 104 -7.90 -38.56 -2.06
N GLU A 105 -7.34 -39.75 -2.25
CA GLU A 105 -8.03 -40.88 -2.86
C GLU A 105 -9.27 -41.30 -2.04
N TYR A 106 -9.14 -41.36 -0.72
CA TYR A 106 -10.27 -41.60 0.18
C TYR A 106 -11.35 -40.52 0.08
N LEU A 107 -10.95 -39.24 0.08
CA LEU A 107 -11.89 -38.12 -0.02
C LEU A 107 -12.59 -38.09 -1.39
N VAL A 108 -11.90 -38.38 -2.48
CA VAL A 108 -12.49 -38.52 -3.83
C VAL A 108 -13.47 -39.70 -3.86
N ARG A 109 -13.13 -40.82 -3.21
CA ARG A 109 -14.01 -42.00 -3.15
C ARG A 109 -15.28 -41.75 -2.34
N GLU A 110 -15.21 -40.98 -1.25
CA GLU A 110 -16.36 -40.70 -0.39
C GLU A 110 -17.23 -39.55 -0.86
N ARG A 111 -16.64 -38.47 -1.39
CA ARG A 111 -17.36 -37.25 -1.79
C ARG A 111 -17.54 -37.12 -3.30
N GLY A 112 -16.81 -37.87 -4.10
CA GLY A 112 -16.78 -37.75 -5.54
C GLY A 112 -15.81 -36.66 -6.04
N PRO A 113 -15.47 -36.66 -7.34
CA PRO A 113 -14.50 -35.74 -7.92
C PRO A 113 -14.98 -34.28 -7.95
N GLU A 114 -16.28 -34.05 -8.16
CA GLU A 114 -16.87 -32.69 -8.21
C GLU A 114 -16.79 -31.97 -6.87
N ASP A 115 -17.10 -32.65 -5.76
CA ASP A 115 -16.98 -32.08 -4.42
C ASP A 115 -15.53 -31.74 -4.07
N MET A 116 -14.57 -32.53 -4.57
CA MET A 116 -13.15 -32.26 -4.36
C MET A 116 -12.69 -31.02 -5.13
N LEU A 117 -13.12 -30.88 -6.39
CA LEU A 117 -12.89 -29.68 -7.20
C LEU A 117 -13.50 -28.43 -6.56
N TRP A 118 -14.70 -28.55 -6.00
CA TRP A 118 -15.36 -27.47 -5.29
C TRP A 118 -14.57 -27.06 -4.03
N LEU A 119 -14.12 -28.02 -3.22
CA LEU A 119 -13.33 -27.76 -2.00
C LEU A 119 -11.95 -27.16 -2.31
N THR A 120 -11.28 -27.62 -3.36
CA THR A 120 -9.98 -27.05 -3.76
C THR A 120 -10.14 -25.62 -4.25
N SER A 121 -11.15 -25.35 -5.08
CA SER A 121 -11.49 -24.00 -5.53
C SER A 121 -11.81 -23.08 -4.35
N GLN A 122 -12.60 -23.55 -3.38
CA GLN A 122 -12.90 -22.80 -2.16
C GLN A 122 -11.62 -22.42 -1.38
N ALA A 123 -10.68 -23.37 -1.23
CA ALA A 123 -9.42 -23.11 -0.55
C ALA A 123 -8.54 -22.10 -1.31
N GLU A 124 -8.46 -22.19 -2.63
CA GLU A 124 -7.71 -21.25 -3.47
C GLU A 124 -8.31 -19.84 -3.42
N LEU A 125 -9.64 -19.73 -3.49
CA LEU A 125 -10.35 -18.46 -3.35
C LEU A 125 -10.13 -17.82 -1.96
N THR A 126 -10.04 -18.63 -0.91
CA THR A 126 -9.67 -18.14 0.44
C THR A 126 -8.25 -17.59 0.48
N LEU A 127 -7.30 -18.20 -0.24
CA LEU A 127 -5.94 -17.69 -0.33
C LEU A 127 -5.88 -16.38 -1.14
N LEU A 128 -6.66 -16.32 -2.23
CA LEU A 128 -6.79 -15.13 -3.07
C LEU A 128 -7.42 -13.96 -2.32
N SER A 129 -8.41 -14.20 -1.46
CA SER A 129 -9.04 -13.14 -0.66
C SER A 129 -8.05 -12.48 0.30
N GLY A 130 -7.16 -13.29 0.91
CA GLY A 130 -6.03 -12.78 1.68
C GLY A 130 -5.08 -11.92 0.85
N LEU A 131 -4.77 -12.32 -0.39
CA LEU A 131 -3.92 -11.52 -1.29
C LEU A 131 -4.59 -10.21 -1.71
N PHE A 132 -5.87 -10.26 -2.07
CA PHE A 132 -6.66 -9.09 -2.43
C PHE A 132 -6.71 -8.08 -1.28
N SER A 133 -6.96 -8.53 -0.04
CA SER A 133 -6.94 -7.65 1.14
C SER A 133 -5.60 -6.94 1.32
N HIS A 134 -4.49 -7.61 0.99
CA HIS A 134 -3.17 -7.00 1.06
C HIS A 134 -2.98 -5.89 0.01
N TYR A 135 -3.38 -6.12 -1.24
CA TYR A 135 -3.30 -5.08 -2.27
C TYR A 135 -4.20 -3.90 -1.92
N LEU A 136 -5.45 -4.16 -1.54
CA LEU A 136 -6.39 -3.15 -1.06
C LEU A 136 -5.78 -2.23 0.02
N GLU A 137 -5.25 -2.82 1.09
CA GLU A 137 -4.65 -2.03 2.18
C GLU A 137 -3.39 -1.29 1.75
N THR A 138 -2.56 -1.91 0.91
CA THR A 138 -1.25 -1.34 0.54
C THR A 138 -1.45 -0.17 -0.43
N THR A 139 -2.31 -0.31 -1.43
CA THR A 139 -2.71 0.79 -2.33
C THR A 139 -3.35 1.93 -1.53
N ALA A 140 -4.29 1.64 -0.62
CA ALA A 140 -4.92 2.68 0.21
C ALA A 140 -3.91 3.44 1.09
N ARG A 141 -2.95 2.76 1.71
CA ARG A 141 -1.89 3.41 2.49
C ARG A 141 -0.96 4.24 1.61
N PHE A 142 -0.69 3.78 0.39
CA PHE A 142 0.12 4.54 -0.56
C PHE A 142 -0.50 5.90 -0.84
N TYR A 143 -1.83 5.95 -1.04
CA TYR A 143 -2.55 7.22 -1.17
C TYR A 143 -2.41 8.14 0.03
N GLU A 144 -2.43 7.60 1.24
CA GLU A 144 -2.23 8.40 2.45
C GLU A 144 -0.82 8.99 2.50
N ILE A 145 0.21 8.23 2.10
CA ILE A 145 1.58 8.74 1.99
C ILE A 145 1.69 9.84 0.92
N VAL A 146 1.08 9.65 -0.25
CA VAL A 146 1.05 10.69 -1.30
C VAL A 146 0.33 11.94 -0.78
N ARG A 147 -0.78 11.78 -0.06
CA ARG A 147 -1.52 12.91 0.55
C ARG A 147 -0.68 13.63 1.60
N ILE A 148 0.10 12.91 2.39
CA ILE A 148 1.04 13.47 3.36
C ILE A 148 2.09 14.33 2.67
N LEU A 149 2.65 13.83 1.57
CA LEU A 149 3.61 14.56 0.75
C LEU A 149 2.99 15.83 0.16
N THR A 150 1.81 15.74 -0.47
CA THR A 150 1.19 16.89 -1.15
C THR A 150 0.74 17.99 -0.20
N ASN A 151 0.33 17.63 1.01
CA ASN A 151 -0.13 18.60 2.02
C ASN A 151 1.01 19.18 2.86
N GLY A 152 2.25 18.75 2.65
CA GLY A 152 3.42 19.25 3.38
C GLY A 152 3.37 18.95 4.88
N TYR A 153 2.72 17.86 5.29
CA TYR A 153 2.59 17.50 6.71
C TYR A 153 3.91 17.05 7.36
N LEU A 154 4.96 16.82 6.57
CA LEU A 154 6.29 16.45 7.05
C LEU A 154 7.28 17.56 6.73
N ASP A 155 8.07 17.93 7.74
CA ASP A 155 9.06 19.00 7.63
C ASP A 155 10.30 18.56 6.82
N GLN A 156 10.54 17.25 6.73
CA GLN A 156 11.73 16.69 6.07
C GLN A 156 11.40 15.52 5.15
N PRO A 157 11.93 15.49 3.91
CA PRO A 157 11.77 14.36 2.98
C PRO A 157 12.28 13.01 3.53
N SER A 158 13.25 13.03 4.46
CA SER A 158 13.79 11.85 5.13
C SER A 158 12.74 11.10 5.96
N GLN A 159 11.83 11.83 6.61
CA GLN A 159 10.74 11.24 7.41
C GLN A 159 9.74 10.49 6.53
N LEU A 160 9.44 11.04 5.35
CA LEU A 160 8.57 10.40 4.37
C LEU A 160 9.20 9.11 3.85
N LYS A 161 10.50 9.14 3.57
CA LYS A 161 11.25 7.97 3.11
C LYS A 161 11.29 6.86 4.18
N GLU A 162 11.48 7.21 5.43
CA GLU A 162 11.44 6.26 6.55
C GLU A 162 10.06 5.62 6.71
N LEU A 163 9.00 6.42 6.69
CA LEU A 163 7.61 5.95 6.77
C LEU A 163 7.28 5.01 5.59
N TYR A 164 7.64 5.43 4.38
CA TYR A 164 7.44 4.65 3.16
C TYR A 164 8.16 3.29 3.24
N GLY A 165 9.43 3.27 3.60
CA GLY A 165 10.20 2.03 3.70
C GLY A 165 9.66 1.08 4.78
N ARG A 166 9.38 1.61 5.98
CA ARG A 166 8.97 0.80 7.14
C ARG A 166 7.56 0.23 6.98
N GLU A 167 6.62 1.05 6.55
CA GLU A 167 5.20 0.71 6.60
C GLU A 167 4.65 0.19 5.28
N ILE A 168 5.10 0.76 4.16
CA ILE A 168 4.51 0.52 2.86
C ILE A 168 5.34 -0.48 2.06
N MET A 169 6.61 -0.18 1.82
CA MET A 169 7.47 -1.02 0.98
C MET A 169 7.56 -2.45 1.53
N ARG A 170 7.74 -2.60 2.85
CA ARG A 170 7.75 -3.91 3.50
C ARG A 170 6.43 -4.70 3.30
N ARG A 171 5.27 -4.01 3.30
CA ARG A 171 3.96 -4.66 3.08
C ARG A 171 3.79 -5.06 1.62
N PHE A 172 4.18 -4.18 0.71
CA PHE A 172 4.21 -4.45 -0.72
C PHE A 172 5.08 -5.66 -1.04
N GLU A 173 6.31 -5.72 -0.55
CA GLU A 173 7.21 -6.88 -0.73
C GLU A 173 6.65 -8.18 -0.16
N ASN A 174 5.90 -8.10 0.95
CA ASN A 174 5.20 -9.26 1.51
C ASN A 174 4.06 -9.74 0.59
N ALA A 175 3.28 -8.81 0.03
CA ALA A 175 2.24 -9.13 -0.94
C ALA A 175 2.84 -9.76 -2.20
N GLU A 176 3.94 -9.21 -2.71
CA GLU A 176 4.67 -9.73 -3.87
C GLU A 176 5.21 -11.14 -3.65
N ARG A 177 5.78 -11.41 -2.47
CA ARG A 177 6.21 -12.77 -2.10
C ARG A 177 5.03 -13.74 -2.06
N ARG A 178 3.89 -13.33 -1.51
CA ARG A 178 2.68 -14.15 -1.47
C ARG A 178 2.12 -14.41 -2.86
N ARG A 179 2.06 -13.38 -3.72
CA ARG A 179 1.66 -13.51 -5.13
C ARG A 179 2.49 -14.55 -5.86
N LYS A 180 3.83 -14.47 -5.75
CA LYS A 180 4.75 -15.45 -6.37
C LYS A 180 4.53 -16.87 -5.86
N MET A 181 4.22 -17.04 -4.58
CA MET A 181 3.89 -18.36 -4.02
C MET A 181 2.54 -18.88 -4.52
N LEU A 182 1.52 -18.03 -4.60
CA LEU A 182 0.17 -18.40 -5.01
C LEU A 182 0.09 -18.74 -6.50
N ARG A 183 0.88 -18.06 -7.35
CA ARG A 183 0.99 -18.38 -8.78
C ARG A 183 1.34 -19.85 -9.07
N ARG A 184 2.02 -20.52 -8.14
CA ARG A 184 2.42 -21.94 -8.27
C ARG A 184 1.44 -22.93 -7.63
N ARG A 185 0.38 -22.43 -7.01
CA ARG A 185 -0.55 -23.20 -6.17
C ARG A 185 -1.99 -23.12 -6.63
N ILE A 186 -2.34 -22.09 -7.38
CA ILE A 186 -3.66 -21.91 -7.94
C ILE A 186 -3.71 -22.65 -9.25
N GLU A 187 -4.59 -23.63 -9.32
CA GLU A 187 -4.69 -24.54 -10.47
C GLU A 187 -6.11 -24.58 -11.04
N HIS A 188 -7.13 -24.18 -10.26
CA HIS A 188 -8.52 -24.35 -10.65
C HIS A 188 -9.08 -23.08 -11.30
N ASP A 189 -9.81 -23.26 -12.40
CA ASP A 189 -10.36 -22.20 -13.25
C ASP A 189 -10.93 -20.97 -12.51
N PRO A 190 -11.84 -21.11 -11.51
CA PRO A 190 -12.42 -19.94 -10.84
C PRO A 190 -11.36 -19.09 -10.11
N ALA A 191 -10.35 -19.73 -9.54
CA ALA A 191 -9.27 -19.03 -8.85
C ALA A 191 -8.18 -18.55 -9.81
N LEU A 192 -7.90 -19.31 -10.88
CA LEU A 192 -6.89 -18.94 -11.88
C LEU A 192 -7.27 -17.64 -12.60
N GLU A 193 -8.53 -17.51 -12.99
CA GLU A 193 -9.06 -16.31 -13.64
C GLU A 193 -8.91 -15.08 -12.72
N LEU A 194 -9.37 -15.20 -11.47
CA LEU A 194 -9.26 -14.13 -10.48
C LEU A 194 -7.80 -13.79 -10.13
N PHE A 195 -6.92 -14.78 -10.11
CA PHE A 195 -5.50 -14.55 -9.95
C PHE A 195 -4.94 -13.72 -11.11
N GLY A 196 -5.37 -13.96 -12.35
CA GLY A 196 -4.98 -13.17 -13.51
C GLY A 196 -5.33 -11.68 -13.37
N HIS A 197 -6.54 -11.37 -12.89
CA HIS A 197 -6.95 -9.99 -12.60
C HIS A 197 -6.11 -9.37 -11.47
N LEU A 198 -5.83 -10.12 -10.40
CA LEU A 198 -4.97 -9.66 -9.32
C LEU A 198 -3.52 -9.46 -9.76
N ASP A 199 -3.00 -10.30 -10.66
CA ASP A 199 -1.65 -10.16 -11.23
C ASP A 199 -1.54 -8.87 -12.04
N TYR A 200 -2.62 -8.49 -12.72
CA TYR A 200 -2.72 -7.23 -13.44
C TYR A 200 -2.75 -6.03 -12.49
N ILE A 201 -3.56 -6.06 -11.43
CA ILE A 201 -3.53 -5.01 -10.37
C ILE A 201 -2.12 -4.87 -9.78
N ALA A 202 -1.50 -6.00 -9.44
CA ALA A 202 -0.17 -6.05 -8.85
C ALA A 202 0.91 -5.45 -9.76
N TYR A 203 0.75 -5.55 -11.09
CA TYR A 203 1.64 -4.92 -12.04
C TYR A 203 1.61 -3.39 -11.93
N TYR A 204 0.42 -2.78 -11.89
CA TYR A 204 0.28 -1.32 -11.73
C TYR A 204 0.78 -0.83 -10.37
N ASP A 205 0.42 -1.53 -9.30
CA ASP A 205 0.96 -1.25 -7.97
C ASP A 205 2.49 -1.30 -7.98
N SER A 206 3.09 -2.33 -8.60
CA SER A 206 4.54 -2.45 -8.67
C SER A 206 5.20 -1.24 -9.31
N ILE A 207 4.68 -0.77 -10.45
CA ILE A 207 5.19 0.44 -11.10
C ILE A 207 5.04 1.63 -10.15
N ALA A 208 3.88 1.77 -9.49
CA ALA A 208 3.65 2.86 -8.56
C ALA A 208 4.67 2.91 -7.41
N PHE A 209 4.91 1.77 -6.75
CA PHE A 209 5.87 1.68 -5.65
C PHE A 209 7.31 1.93 -6.11
N TYR A 210 7.74 1.33 -7.22
CA TYR A 210 9.13 1.53 -7.68
C TYR A 210 9.38 2.95 -8.19
N SER A 211 8.43 3.56 -8.92
CA SER A 211 8.55 4.96 -9.34
C SER A 211 8.56 5.91 -8.14
N PHE A 212 7.73 5.65 -7.11
CA PHE A 212 7.77 6.46 -5.91
C PHE A 212 9.08 6.31 -5.13
N ASP A 213 9.62 5.10 -5.06
CA ASP A 213 10.94 4.86 -4.44
C ASP A 213 12.04 5.61 -5.20
N ASN A 214 12.05 5.55 -6.54
CA ASN A 214 12.98 6.32 -7.36
C ASN A 214 12.89 7.82 -7.08
N TYR A 215 11.67 8.37 -7.02
CA TYR A 215 11.44 9.77 -6.68
C TYR A 215 12.03 10.13 -5.31
N LEU A 216 11.78 9.32 -4.27
CA LEU A 216 12.35 9.53 -2.93
C LEU A 216 13.88 9.40 -2.88
N ASN A 217 14.48 8.74 -3.86
CA ASN A 217 15.92 8.60 -4.03
C ASN A 217 16.54 9.69 -4.93
N GLY A 218 15.78 10.74 -5.27
CA GLY A 218 16.28 11.90 -5.99
C GLY A 218 16.14 11.84 -7.50
N ALA A 219 15.31 10.92 -8.03
CA ALA A 219 14.96 10.91 -9.44
C ALA A 219 14.08 12.12 -9.83
N GLU A 220 13.82 12.24 -11.13
CA GLU A 220 13.02 13.33 -11.68
C GLU A 220 11.58 13.35 -11.15
N LYS A 221 10.94 14.53 -11.17
CA LYS A 221 9.53 14.69 -10.75
C LYS A 221 8.55 13.86 -11.59
N THR A 222 8.93 13.46 -12.80
CA THR A 222 8.17 12.57 -13.67
C THR A 222 7.86 11.23 -12.99
N GLU A 223 8.77 10.71 -12.17
CA GLU A 223 8.56 9.47 -11.40
C GLU A 223 7.42 9.60 -10.38
N LEU A 224 7.28 10.76 -9.73
CA LEU A 224 6.15 10.99 -8.82
C LEU A 224 4.82 10.99 -9.60
N THR A 225 4.78 11.63 -10.77
CA THR A 225 3.58 11.64 -11.62
C THR A 225 3.22 10.23 -12.06
N THR A 226 4.18 9.44 -12.55
CA THR A 226 3.99 8.03 -12.91
C THR A 226 3.49 7.24 -11.71
N ALA A 227 4.08 7.42 -10.53
CA ALA A 227 3.67 6.71 -9.34
C ALA A 227 2.20 6.97 -8.97
N MET A 228 1.78 8.24 -9.02
CA MET A 228 0.40 8.64 -8.75
C MET A 228 -0.58 8.11 -9.80
N GLU A 229 -0.22 8.17 -11.08
CA GLU A 229 -1.04 7.66 -12.17
C GLU A 229 -1.27 6.14 -12.04
N GLN A 230 -0.20 5.37 -11.84
CA GLN A 230 -0.32 3.91 -11.76
C GLN A 230 -1.04 3.46 -10.49
N ALA A 231 -0.85 4.15 -9.35
CA ALA A 231 -1.64 3.90 -8.15
C ALA A 231 -3.14 4.19 -8.37
N ASN A 232 -3.49 5.13 -9.23
CA ASN A 232 -4.87 5.45 -9.59
C ASN A 232 -5.50 4.40 -10.48
N ASN A 233 -4.75 3.93 -11.46
CA ASN A 233 -5.16 2.79 -12.27
C ASN A 233 -5.38 1.55 -11.39
N ALA A 234 -4.44 1.21 -10.51
CA ALA A 234 -4.58 0.07 -9.58
C ALA A 234 -5.82 0.22 -8.67
N LYS A 235 -6.07 1.43 -8.15
CA LYS A 235 -7.25 1.71 -7.31
C LYS A 235 -8.57 1.45 -8.03
N PHE A 236 -8.71 1.91 -9.28
CA PHE A 236 -9.91 1.66 -10.06
C PHE A 236 -10.07 0.18 -10.39
N MET A 237 -8.98 -0.49 -10.76
CA MET A 237 -9.01 -1.93 -11.02
C MET A 237 -9.42 -2.74 -9.77
N ILE A 238 -8.95 -2.36 -8.57
CA ILE A 238 -9.38 -2.98 -7.30
C ILE A 238 -10.90 -2.83 -7.10
N LYS A 239 -11.45 -1.65 -7.42
CA LYS A 239 -12.88 -1.39 -7.30
C LYS A 239 -13.68 -2.24 -8.28
N ASP A 240 -13.28 -2.26 -9.55
CA ASP A 240 -13.99 -3.01 -10.60
C ASP A 240 -13.86 -4.53 -10.38
N PHE A 241 -12.71 -4.98 -9.88
CA PHE A 241 -12.47 -6.39 -9.55
C PHE A 241 -13.37 -6.88 -8.41
N TRP A 242 -13.74 -6.02 -7.46
CA TRP A 242 -14.47 -6.43 -6.26
C TRP A 242 -15.81 -7.08 -6.56
N ASP A 243 -16.60 -6.53 -7.48
CA ASP A 243 -17.92 -7.07 -7.80
C ASP A 243 -17.81 -8.48 -8.38
N TYR A 244 -16.85 -8.69 -9.28
CA TYR A 244 -16.58 -9.99 -9.86
C TYR A 244 -16.00 -10.98 -8.84
N PHE A 245 -15.08 -10.50 -8.01
CA PHE A 245 -14.46 -11.30 -6.95
C PHE A 245 -15.49 -11.78 -5.93
N LYS A 246 -16.37 -10.88 -5.49
CA LYS A 246 -17.44 -11.18 -4.53
C LYS A 246 -18.40 -12.23 -5.09
N LEU A 247 -18.80 -12.12 -6.36
CA LEU A 247 -19.66 -13.11 -7.00
C LEU A 247 -19.07 -14.53 -6.90
N ARG A 248 -17.77 -14.68 -7.19
CA ARG A 248 -17.07 -15.96 -7.07
C ARG A 248 -16.92 -16.43 -5.63
N LEU A 249 -16.65 -15.53 -4.70
CA LEU A 249 -16.60 -15.89 -3.28
C LEU A 249 -17.95 -16.42 -2.77
N ASP A 250 -19.05 -15.79 -3.18
CA ASP A 250 -20.41 -16.21 -2.81
C ASP A 250 -20.76 -17.59 -3.41
N GLU A 251 -20.40 -17.84 -4.69
CA GLU A 251 -20.57 -19.12 -5.39
C GLU A 251 -19.91 -20.29 -4.62
N TYR A 252 -18.70 -20.06 -4.10
CA TYR A 252 -17.93 -21.06 -3.36
C TYR A 252 -18.06 -20.93 -1.83
N ARG A 253 -19.00 -20.10 -1.35
CA ARG A 253 -19.28 -19.89 0.08
C ARG A 253 -18.03 -19.55 0.89
N VAL A 254 -17.18 -18.68 0.35
CA VAL A 254 -16.01 -18.14 1.04
C VAL A 254 -16.43 -16.84 1.72
N ASP A 255 -16.49 -16.85 3.06
CA ASP A 255 -16.75 -15.62 3.81
C ASP A 255 -15.52 -14.73 3.77
N PHE A 256 -15.63 -13.61 3.07
CA PHE A 256 -14.60 -12.59 3.03
C PHE A 256 -15.27 -11.21 3.02
N LYS A 257 -14.79 -10.36 3.92
CA LYS A 257 -15.17 -8.96 3.97
C LYS A 257 -13.90 -8.13 3.98
N PRO A 258 -13.73 -7.19 3.03
CA PRO A 258 -12.62 -6.26 3.09
C PRO A 258 -12.75 -5.41 4.35
N SER A 259 -11.63 -4.86 4.82
CA SER A 259 -11.64 -3.90 5.93
C SER A 259 -12.61 -2.76 5.61
N GLU A 260 -13.67 -2.64 6.42
CA GLU A 260 -14.77 -1.70 6.17
C GLU A 260 -14.25 -0.26 6.16
N ASP A 261 -13.38 0.08 7.09
CA ASP A 261 -12.74 1.40 7.18
C ASP A 261 -11.96 1.74 5.91
N VAL A 262 -11.24 0.77 5.35
CA VAL A 262 -10.44 0.98 4.13
C VAL A 262 -11.36 1.04 2.91
N TRP A 263 -12.33 0.14 2.82
CA TRP A 263 -13.26 0.08 1.69
C TRP A 263 -14.08 1.37 1.58
N GLN A 264 -14.70 1.81 2.68
CA GLN A 264 -15.55 2.99 2.70
C GLN A 264 -14.75 4.28 2.44
N ARG A 265 -13.56 4.40 3.04
CA ARG A 265 -12.77 5.64 2.94
C ARG A 265 -12.14 5.85 1.58
N TYR A 266 -11.67 4.79 0.92
CA TYR A 266 -10.87 4.93 -0.29
C TYR A 266 -11.59 4.50 -1.56
N TYR A 267 -12.54 3.57 -1.51
CA TYR A 267 -13.10 2.93 -2.71
C TYR A 267 -14.57 3.27 -2.97
N LEU A 268 -15.29 3.76 -1.96
CA LEU A 268 -16.64 4.30 -2.13
C LEU A 268 -16.62 5.82 -2.35
N PRO A 269 -17.59 6.37 -3.09
CA PRO A 269 -17.76 7.82 -3.18
C PRO A 269 -18.03 8.41 -1.78
N PRO A 270 -17.52 9.62 -1.48
CA PRO A 270 -17.82 10.30 -0.23
C PRO A 270 -19.34 10.50 -0.11
N LYS A 271 -19.88 10.22 1.09
CA LYS A 271 -21.29 10.47 1.43
C LYS A 271 -21.57 11.96 1.59
#